data_AF-A0A7W1PQR9-F1
#
_entry.id   AF-A0A7W1PQR9-F1
#
_cell.length_a   1.000
_cell.length_b   1.000
_cell.length_c   1.000
_cell.angle_alpha   90.00
_cell.angle_beta   90.00
_cell.angle_gamma   90.00
#
_symmetry.space_group_name_H-M   'P 1'
#
loop_
_entity.id
_entity.type
_entity.pdbx_description
1 polymer ?
#
loop_
_entity_poly.entity_id
_entity_poly.type
_entity_poly.pdbx_seq_one_letter_code
_entity_poly.pdbx_strand_id
1 'polypeptide(L)'
;MNDWGSTNRLPAHVALLEGVVLDGDLHLLTRPAYPQPGGSETPLEMLNRPDAFFALTLAEGGVALVPKAQVLEITCPEDVPPPDPDRLTAAQQVDLEVILPGGAEHRG
;
A
#
# COMPACT_ATOMS: atom_id res chain seq x y z
N MET A 1 2.88 2.28 27.78
CA MET A 1 3.17 3.54 27.07
C MET A 1 3.72 3.11 25.72
N ASN A 2 2.94 3.25 24.65
CA ASN A 2 3.29 2.67 23.34
C ASN A 2 4.49 3.43 22.77
N ASP A 3 5.54 2.72 22.43
CA ASP A 3 6.78 3.29 21.93
C ASP A 3 6.61 3.67 20.45
N TRP A 4 5.90 4.77 20.19
CA TRP A 4 5.69 5.30 18.83
C TRP A 4 7.01 5.66 18.11
N GLY A 5 8.14 5.71 18.83
CA GLY A 5 9.46 5.99 18.28
C GLY A 5 10.08 4.85 17.47
N SER A 6 9.52 3.64 17.52
CA SER A 6 10.07 2.44 16.85
C SER A 6 9.22 1.96 15.67
N THR A 7 8.76 2.90 14.84
CA THR A 7 8.02 2.58 13.60
C THR A 7 8.89 2.77 12.37
N ASN A 8 8.85 1.81 11.46
CA ASN A 8 9.34 1.98 10.10
C ASN A 8 8.31 2.74 9.26
N ARG A 9 8.80 3.56 8.33
CA ARG A 9 7.98 4.39 7.45
C ARG A 9 7.94 3.77 6.06
N LEU A 10 6.73 3.63 5.51
CA LEU A 10 6.50 3.16 4.15
C LEU A 10 5.70 4.21 3.39
N PRO A 11 6.19 4.73 2.26
CA PRO A 11 5.41 5.64 1.43
C PRO A 11 4.06 5.03 1.06
N ALA A 12 3.01 5.84 1.03
CA ALA A 12 1.68 5.39 0.69
C ALA A 12 0.79 6.53 0.19
N HIS A 13 -0.18 6.14 -0.63
CA HIS A 13 -1.33 6.93 -1.02
C HIS A 13 -2.56 6.32 -0.35
N VAL A 14 -3.34 7.13 0.36
CA VAL A 14 -4.53 6.67 1.09
C VAL A 14 -5.76 7.37 0.52
N ALA A 15 -6.61 6.63 -0.18
CA ALA A 15 -7.89 7.12 -0.67
C ALA A 15 -8.95 6.95 0.42
N LEU A 16 -9.70 8.02 0.69
CA LEU A 16 -10.81 8.03 1.65
C LEU A 16 -12.16 7.89 0.95
N LEU A 17 -13.18 7.43 1.69
CA LEU A 17 -14.55 7.26 1.18
C LEU A 17 -15.15 8.56 0.61
N GLU A 18 -14.72 9.72 1.10
CA GLU A 18 -15.18 11.04 0.64
C GLU A 18 -14.47 11.52 -0.64
N GLY A 19 -13.61 10.69 -1.24
CA GLY A 19 -12.88 11.01 -2.47
C GLY A 19 -11.60 11.83 -2.26
N VAL A 20 -11.21 12.07 -1.00
CA VAL A 20 -9.94 12.71 -0.65
C VAL A 20 -8.80 11.70 -0.69
N VAL A 21 -7.65 12.09 -1.23
CA VAL A 21 -6.42 11.29 -1.21
C VAL A 21 -5.41 11.95 -0.29
N LEU A 22 -4.83 11.17 0.62
CA LEU A 22 -3.75 11.59 1.50
C LEU A 22 -2.44 10.95 1.04
N ASP A 23 -1.44 11.78 0.78
CA ASP A 23 -0.08 11.34 0.47
C ASP A 23 0.79 11.38 1.72
N GLY A 24 1.57 10.32 1.98
CA GLY A 24 2.40 10.29 3.17
C GLY A 24 3.16 8.99 3.41
N ASP A 25 3.64 8.83 4.63
CA ASP A 25 4.33 7.64 5.11
C ASP A 25 3.51 6.92 6.18
N LEU A 26 3.18 5.65 5.93
CA LEU A 26 2.56 4.76 6.90
C LEU A 26 3.54 4.35 7.98
N HIS A 27 3.08 4.37 9.23
CA HIS A 27 3.84 3.91 10.38
C HIS A 27 3.60 2.42 10.65
N LEU A 28 4.60 1.61 10.33
CA LEU A 28 4.60 0.16 10.53
C LEU A 28 5.44 -0.19 11.76
N LEU A 29 4.94 -1.08 12.62
CA LEU A 29 5.69 -1.47 13.81
C LEU A 29 6.92 -2.29 13.43
N THR A 30 8.04 -2.07 14.13
CA THR A 30 9.22 -2.91 13.97
C THR A 30 9.00 -4.24 14.68
N ARG A 31 9.24 -5.39 14.02
CA ARG A 31 9.13 -6.69 14.70
C ARG A 31 10.38 -6.97 15.53
N PRO A 32 10.23 -7.44 16.78
CA PRO A 32 11.33 -8.08 17.48
C PRO A 32 11.77 -9.34 16.72
N ALA A 33 13.08 -9.51 16.60
CA ALA A 33 13.74 -10.44 15.69
C ALA A 33 13.53 -11.93 16.05
N TYR A 34 12.43 -12.56 15.63
CA TYR A 34 12.33 -14.03 15.40
C TYR A 34 10.99 -14.41 14.74
N PRO A 35 10.92 -15.34 13.76
CA PRO A 35 12.00 -16.10 13.13
C PRO A 35 12.67 -15.38 11.95
N GLN A 36 12.22 -14.18 11.60
CA GLN A 36 12.87 -13.32 10.60
C GLN A 36 13.43 -12.06 11.28
N PRO A 37 14.75 -12.00 11.55
CA PRO A 37 15.40 -10.80 12.03
C PRO A 37 15.19 -9.64 11.04
N GLY A 38 14.68 -8.49 11.50
CA GLY A 38 14.68 -7.24 10.73
C GLY A 38 13.44 -6.93 9.89
N GLY A 39 12.34 -7.68 10.03
CA GLY A 39 11.09 -7.38 9.31
C GLY A 39 10.30 -6.23 9.95
N SER A 40 9.89 -5.24 9.16
CA SER A 40 8.74 -4.39 9.51
C SER A 40 7.47 -5.23 9.52
N GLU A 41 6.49 -4.85 10.32
CA GLU A 41 5.10 -5.23 10.04
C GLU A 41 4.72 -4.80 8.62
N THR A 42 3.85 -5.57 7.96
CA THR A 42 3.31 -5.26 6.64
C THR A 42 2.08 -4.33 6.75
N PRO A 43 1.72 -3.58 5.70
CA PRO A 43 0.49 -2.79 5.68
C PRO A 43 -0.77 -3.61 5.96
N LEU A 44 -0.84 -4.86 5.47
CA LEU A 44 -1.97 -5.74 5.72
C LEU A 44 -2.08 -6.12 7.21
N GLU A 45 -0.96 -6.40 7.87
CA GLU A 45 -0.95 -6.68 9.32
C GLU A 45 -1.34 -5.44 10.12
N MET A 46 -0.85 -4.26 9.74
CA MET A 46 -1.26 -2.98 10.32
C MET A 46 -2.78 -2.79 10.26
N LEU A 47 -3.37 -3.07 9.10
CA LEU A 47 -4.81 -2.97 8.88
C LEU A 47 -5.60 -3.99 9.73
N ASN A 48 -5.03 -5.17 9.97
CA ASN A 48 -5.63 -6.20 10.80
C ASN A 48 -5.48 -5.98 12.33
N ARG A 49 -4.71 -4.97 12.78
CA ARG A 49 -4.66 -4.60 14.21
C ARG A 49 -6.05 -4.25 14.76
N PRO A 50 -6.31 -4.49 16.06
CA PRO A 50 -7.56 -4.10 16.71
C PRO A 50 -7.76 -2.57 16.81
N ASP A 51 -6.71 -1.78 16.59
CA ASP A 51 -6.80 -0.32 16.57
C ASP A 51 -7.72 0.14 15.41
N ALA A 52 -8.62 1.08 15.71
CA ALA A 52 -9.58 1.62 14.74
C ALA A 52 -8.95 2.60 13.73
N PHE A 53 -7.70 2.98 13.94
CA PHE A 53 -6.97 3.95 13.13
C PHE A 53 -5.51 3.53 12.96
N PHE A 54 -4.82 4.18 12.03
CA PHE A 54 -3.37 4.08 11.86
C PHE A 54 -2.75 5.46 11.68
N ALA A 55 -1.45 5.57 11.93
CA ALA A 55 -0.72 6.82 11.78
C ALA A 55 -0.14 6.94 10.36
N LEU A 56 -0.31 8.13 9.78
CA LEU A 56 0.25 8.55 8.50
C LEU A 56 1.00 9.87 8.72
N THR A 57 2.30 9.91 8.45
CA THR A 57 3.01 11.21 8.34
C THR A 57 2.63 11.81 6.98
N LEU A 58 2.01 12.97 6.97
CA LEU A 58 1.57 13.61 5.73
C LEU A 58 2.77 14.19 4.95
N ALA A 59 2.67 14.23 3.62
CA ALA A 59 3.71 14.77 2.76
C ALA A 59 4.04 16.25 3.07
N GLU A 60 3.03 17.04 3.42
CA GLU A 60 3.16 18.43 3.89
C GLU A 60 3.71 18.56 5.32
N GLY A 61 3.88 17.43 6.02
CA GLY A 61 4.34 17.35 7.40
C GLY A 61 3.22 17.16 8.41
N GLY A 62 3.61 16.77 9.63
CA GLY A 62 2.68 16.38 10.69
C GLY A 62 2.22 14.93 10.59
N VAL A 63 1.51 14.45 11.62
CA VAL A 63 1.02 13.07 11.71
C VAL A 63 -0.50 13.10 11.81
N ALA A 64 -1.17 12.42 10.90
CA ALA A 64 -2.60 12.17 10.93
C ALA A 64 -2.89 10.77 11.50
N LEU A 65 -3.96 10.67 12.29
CA LEU A 65 -4.55 9.39 12.66
C LEU A 65 -5.72 9.12 11.73
N VAL A 66 -5.54 8.20 10.79
CA VAL A 66 -6.52 7.89 9.74
C VAL A 66 -7.43 6.75 10.21
N PRO A 67 -8.75 6.97 10.33
CA PRO A 67 -9.69 5.91 10.70
C PRO A 67 -9.81 4.85 9.60
N LYS A 68 -9.63 3.57 9.93
CA LYS A 68 -9.73 2.46 8.95
C LYS A 68 -11.11 2.41 8.27
N ALA A 69 -12.16 2.74 9.01
CA ALA A 69 -13.53 2.76 8.50
C ALA A 69 -13.80 3.83 7.42
N GLN A 70 -12.89 4.81 7.27
CA GLN A 70 -13.01 5.88 6.27
C GLN A 70 -12.07 5.67 5.08
N VAL A 71 -11.29 4.58 5.06
CA VAL A 71 -10.33 4.29 4.00
C VAL A 71 -10.98 3.40 2.96
N LEU A 72 -10.90 3.82 1.70
CA LEU A 72 -11.30 3.04 0.53
C LEU A 72 -10.16 2.15 0.04
N GLU A 73 -8.95 2.72 -0.07
CA GLU A 73 -7.78 2.05 -0.63
C GLU A 73 -6.50 2.59 0.02
N ILE A 74 -5.50 1.71 0.14
CA ILE A 74 -4.13 2.08 0.47
C ILE A 74 -3.22 1.51 -0.64
N THR A 75 -2.55 2.40 -1.36
CA THR A 75 -1.56 2.04 -2.36
C THR A 75 -0.17 2.29 -1.80
N CYS A 76 0.65 1.24 -1.69
CA CYS A 76 2.05 1.36 -1.32
C CYS A 76 2.88 1.12 -2.58
N PRO A 77 3.73 2.06 -3.03
CA PRO A 77 4.62 1.82 -4.16
C PRO A 77 5.55 0.66 -3.80
N GLU A 78 5.58 -0.36 -4.65
CA GLU A 78 6.56 -1.41 -4.56
C GLU A 78 7.93 -0.83 -4.92
N ASP A 79 8.98 -1.25 -4.21
CA ASP A 79 10.36 -0.99 -4.63
C ASP A 79 10.64 -1.87 -5.85
N VAL A 80 10.10 -1.47 -7.01
CA VAL A 80 10.24 -2.22 -8.25
C VAL A 80 11.71 -2.13 -8.64
N PRO A 81 12.46 -3.26 -8.67
CA PRO A 81 13.82 -3.25 -9.16
C PRO A 81 13.83 -2.66 -10.57
N PRO A 82 14.87 -1.90 -10.96
CA PRO A 82 14.97 -1.38 -12.32
C PRO A 82 14.75 -2.53 -13.31
N PRO A 83 13.94 -2.32 -14.36
CA PRO A 83 13.49 -3.39 -15.22
C PRO A 83 14.69 -4.10 -15.82
N ASP A 84 14.71 -5.42 -15.66
CA ASP A 84 15.69 -6.29 -16.30
C ASP A 84 15.58 -6.11 -17.83
N PRO A 85 16.64 -5.66 -18.53
CA PRO A 85 16.61 -5.43 -19.96
C PRO A 85 16.24 -6.71 -20.74
N ASP A 86 16.56 -7.89 -20.24
CA ASP A 86 16.19 -9.15 -20.88
C ASP A 86 14.68 -9.40 -20.79
N ARG A 87 14.01 -8.99 -19.70
CA ARG A 87 12.55 -9.06 -19.55
C ARG A 87 11.80 -8.09 -20.46
N LEU A 88 12.35 -6.89 -20.70
CA LEU A 88 11.72 -5.90 -21.60
C LEU A 88 11.66 -6.42 -23.04
N THR A 89 12.67 -7.15 -23.49
CA THR A 89 12.70 -7.75 -24.84
C THR A 89 11.84 -9.01 -24.97
N ALA A 90 11.47 -9.64 -23.85
CA ALA A 90 10.58 -10.80 -23.80
C ALA A 90 9.09 -10.44 -23.63
N ALA A 91 8.75 -9.17 -23.40
CA ALA A 91 7.38 -8.72 -23.28
C ALA A 91 6.66 -8.81 -24.64
N GLN A 92 5.80 -9.81 -24.79
CA GLN A 92 4.92 -9.93 -25.94
C GLN A 92 3.62 -9.17 -25.66
N GLN A 93 3.26 -8.23 -26.53
CA GLN A 93 1.90 -7.68 -26.52
C GLN A 93 0.95 -8.81 -26.94
N VAL A 94 0.01 -9.14 -26.07
CA VAL A 94 -1.04 -10.11 -26.34
C VAL A 94 -2.36 -9.36 -26.27
N ASP A 95 -3.11 -9.40 -27.37
CA ASP A 95 -4.46 -8.85 -27.41
C ASP A 95 -5.34 -9.62 -26.41
N LEU A 96 -5.94 -8.91 -25.46
CA LEU A 96 -6.94 -9.41 -24.56
C LEU A 96 -8.33 -9.08 -25.12
N GLU A 97 -9.12 -10.13 -25.35
CA GLU A 97 -10.54 -9.99 -25.67
C GLU A 97 -11.39 -10.34 -24.43
N VAL A 98 -12.29 -9.44 -24.06
CA VAL A 98 -13.20 -9.58 -22.93
C VAL A 98 -14.63 -9.59 -23.46
N ILE A 99 -15.33 -10.71 -23.25
CA ILE A 99 -16.75 -10.85 -23.59
C ILE A 99 -17.57 -10.78 -22.31
N LEU A 100 -18.43 -9.77 -22.20
CA LEU A 100 -19.31 -9.57 -21.06
C LEU A 100 -20.57 -10.43 -21.18
N PRO A 101 -21.26 -10.78 -20.07
CA PRO A 101 -22.47 -11.61 -20.08
C PRO A 101 -23.63 -11.07 -20.94
N GLY A 102 -23.58 -9.79 -21.33
CA GLY A 102 -24.53 -9.15 -22.25
C GLY A 102 -24.11 -9.16 -23.74
N GLY A 103 -23.02 -9.84 -24.09
CA GLY A 103 -22.48 -9.91 -25.46
C GLY A 103 -21.67 -8.69 -25.90
N ALA A 104 -21.38 -7.76 -24.98
CA ALA A 104 -20.47 -6.66 -25.27
C ALA A 104 -19.02 -7.15 -25.24
N GLU A 105 -18.24 -6.77 -26.25
CA GLU A 105 -16.86 -7.20 -26.43
C GLU A 105 -15.91 -6.00 -26.30
N HIS A 106 -14.81 -6.19 -25.58
CA HIS A 106 -13.71 -5.23 -25.46
C HIS A 106 -12.40 -5.89 -25.86
N ARG A 107 -11.60 -5.21 -26.67
CA ARG A 107 -10.29 -5.69 -27.12
C ARG A 107 -9.20 -4.66 -26.84
N GLY A 108 -8.08 -5.08 -26.28
CA GLY A 108 -6.94 -4.21 -25.95
C GLY A 108 -5.64 -4.96 -25.77
#